data_AF-A0A914PMB1-F1
#
_entry.id   AF-A0A914PMB1-F1
#
_cell.length_a   1.000
_cell.length_b   1.000
_cell.length_c   1.000
_cell.angle_alpha   90.00
_cell.angle_beta   90.00
_cell.angle_gamma   90.00
#
_symmetry.space_group_name_H-M   'P 1'
#
loop_
_entity.id
_entity.type
_entity.pdbx_description
1 polymer ?
#
loop_
_entity_poly.entity_id
_entity_poly.type
_entity_poly.pdbx_seq_one_letter_code
_entity_poly.pdbx_strand_id
1 'polypeptide(L)'
;MELLQFFDKYNLPTLKAKVEPFLIAQISAANVCRLTNSSILSNSTKLKNKCMEFMEKFFASKTPLSDIEILDKDILVKIVQNSICKNVETE
;
A
#
# COMPACT_ATOMS: atom_id res chain seq x y z
N MET A 1 -5.11 3.60 -11.00
CA MET A 1 -6.02 4.32 -10.11
C MET A 1 -5.47 5.74 -10.01
N GLU A 2 -6.15 6.68 -10.66
CA GLU A 2 -5.69 8.07 -10.83
C GLU A 2 -6.41 9.04 -9.88
N LEU A 3 -7.38 8.56 -9.10
CA LEU A 3 -8.26 9.41 -8.28
C LEU A 3 -7.51 10.23 -7.22
N LEU A 4 -6.57 9.62 -6.50
CA LEU A 4 -5.81 10.34 -5.48
C LEU A 4 -4.90 11.42 -6.09
N GLN A 5 -4.28 11.09 -7.23
CA GLN A 5 -3.46 12.04 -7.98
C GLN A 5 -4.32 13.17 -8.56
N PHE A 6 -5.55 12.86 -9.00
CA PHE A 6 -6.52 13.86 -9.43
C PHE A 6 -6.84 14.83 -8.29
N PHE A 7 -7.15 14.33 -7.09
CA PHE A 7 -7.43 15.23 -5.96
C PHE A 7 -6.24 16.09 -5.57
N ASP A 8 -5.02 15.56 -5.67
CA ASP A 8 -3.82 16.36 -5.44
C ASP A 8 -3.60 17.41 -6.53
N LYS A 9 -3.77 17.03 -7.81
CA LYS A 9 -3.63 17.93 -8.96
C LYS A 9 -4.57 19.12 -8.90
N TYR A 10 -5.81 18.91 -8.45
CA TYR A 10 -6.83 19.96 -8.37
C TYR A 10 -6.96 20.59 -6.98
N ASN A 11 -6.04 20.27 -6.05
CA ASN A 11 -6.04 20.76 -4.67
C ASN A 11 -7.41 20.55 -3.96
N LEU A 12 -7.88 19.30 -3.95
CA LEU A 12 -9.16 18.88 -3.38
C LEU A 12 -8.97 18.01 -2.12
N PRO A 13 -8.37 18.55 -1.03
CA PRO A 13 -7.99 17.77 0.15
C PRO A 13 -9.18 17.14 0.88
N THR A 14 -10.34 17.79 0.87
CA THR A 14 -11.57 17.27 1.51
C THR A 14 -12.09 16.03 0.80
N LEU A 15 -12.00 15.96 -0.53
CA LEU A 15 -12.41 14.79 -1.29
C LEU A 15 -11.41 13.64 -1.11
N LYS A 16 -10.11 13.97 -1.13
CA LYS A 16 -9.05 12.99 -0.82
C LYS A 16 -9.27 12.32 0.53
N ALA A 17 -9.55 13.11 1.57
CA ALA A 17 -9.82 12.60 2.92
C ALA A 17 -11.06 11.71 3.01
N LYS A 18 -12.06 11.90 2.13
CA LYS A 18 -13.26 11.03 2.05
C LYS A 18 -13.02 9.74 1.30
N VAL A 19 -12.15 9.77 0.28
CA VAL A 19 -11.86 8.58 -0.56
C VAL A 19 -10.82 7.67 0.09
N GLU A 20 -9.89 8.20 0.88
CA GLU A 20 -8.84 7.40 1.53
C GLU A 20 -9.39 6.25 2.39
N PRO A 21 -10.41 6.44 3.26
CA PRO A 21 -11.02 5.34 4.02
C PRO A 21 -11.68 4.29 3.13
N PHE A 22 -12.33 4.71 2.02
CA PHE A 22 -12.94 3.79 1.07
C PHE A 22 -11.88 2.91 0.40
N LEU A 23 -10.76 3.49 -0.02
CA LEU A 23 -9.65 2.75 -0.60
C LEU A 23 -9.03 1.77 0.39
N ILE A 24 -8.88 2.17 1.65
CA ILE A 24 -8.38 1.28 2.72
C ILE A 24 -9.30 0.07 2.90
N ALA A 25 -10.62 0.26 2.89
CA ALA A 25 -11.59 -0.82 3.03
C ALA A 25 -11.59 -1.81 1.85
N GLN A 26 -11.05 -1.40 0.70
CA GLN A 26 -11.01 -2.20 -0.53
C GLN A 26 -9.63 -2.82 -0.80
N ILE A 27 -8.66 -2.72 0.13
CA ILE A 27 -7.34 -3.33 -0.03
C ILE A 27 -7.49 -4.85 -0.16
N SER A 28 -6.85 -5.42 -1.18
CA SER A 28 -6.83 -6.85 -1.47
C SER A 28 -5.53 -7.26 -2.16
N ALA A 29 -5.24 -8.57 -2.23
CA ALA A 29 -4.08 -9.09 -2.94
C ALA A 29 -4.06 -8.72 -4.44
N ALA A 30 -5.23 -8.46 -5.03
CA ALA A 30 -5.38 -8.08 -6.43
C ALA A 30 -5.05 -6.61 -6.71
N ASN A 31 -5.01 -5.74 -5.69
CA ASN A 31 -4.87 -4.30 -5.90
C ASN A 31 -3.85 -3.60 -4.98
N VAL A 32 -3.34 -4.27 -3.95
CA VAL A 32 -2.50 -3.65 -2.92
C VAL A 32 -1.22 -3.04 -3.49
N CYS A 33 -0.60 -3.67 -4.49
CA CYS A 33 0.60 -3.14 -5.16
C CYS A 33 0.28 -1.83 -5.88
N ARG A 34 -0.84 -1.78 -6.63
CA ARG A 34 -1.31 -0.58 -7.32
C ARG A 34 -1.72 0.53 -6.36
N LEU A 35 -2.39 0.18 -5.27
CA LEU A 35 -2.77 1.13 -4.22
C LEU A 35 -1.56 1.71 -3.51
N THR A 36 -0.53 0.89 -3.25
CA THR A 36 0.74 1.35 -2.66
C THR A 36 1.40 2.39 -3.55
N ASN A 37 1.59 2.09 -4.83
CA ASN A 37 2.23 3.04 -5.76
C ASN A 37 1.40 4.33 -5.88
N SER A 38 0.07 4.21 -5.99
CA SER A 38 -0.82 5.38 -5.99
C SER A 38 -0.70 6.20 -4.73
N SER A 39 -0.60 5.57 -3.56
CA SER A 39 -0.49 6.27 -2.27
C SER A 39 0.81 7.05 -2.13
N ILE A 40 1.89 6.57 -2.75
CA ILE A 40 3.20 7.23 -2.75
C ILE A 40 3.17 8.45 -3.66
N LEU A 41 2.66 8.27 -4.89
CA LEU A 41 2.52 9.36 -5.85
C LEU A 41 1.61 10.48 -5.35
N SER A 42 0.62 10.13 -4.53
CA SER A 42 -0.30 11.08 -3.92
C SER A 42 0.05 11.47 -2.48
N ASN A 43 1.26 11.22 -1.97
CA ASN A 43 1.65 11.53 -0.57
C ASN A 43 0.60 11.15 0.50
N SER A 44 -0.07 10.02 0.33
CA SER A 44 -1.17 9.53 1.16
C SER A 44 -0.61 8.55 2.19
N THR A 45 -0.03 9.09 3.25
CA THR A 45 0.70 8.32 4.27
C THR A 45 -0.17 7.26 4.95
N LYS A 46 -1.45 7.57 5.21
CA LYS A 46 -2.35 6.65 5.89
C LYS A 46 -2.69 5.45 5.01
N LEU A 47 -3.04 5.68 3.74
CA LEU A 47 -3.26 4.59 2.77
C LEU A 47 -1.99 3.76 2.56
N LYS A 48 -0.83 4.42 2.41
CA LYS A 48 0.47 3.74 2.25
C LYS A 48 0.71 2.76 3.39
N ASN A 49 0.59 3.23 4.63
CA ASN A 49 0.84 2.40 5.81
C ASN A 49 -0.11 1.20 5.86
N LYS A 50 -1.40 1.38 5.53
CA LYS A 50 -2.35 0.28 5.47
C LYS A 50 -2.07 -0.73 4.36
N CYS A 51 -1.59 -0.28 3.20
CA CYS A 51 -1.15 -1.19 2.15
C CYS A 51 0.09 -1.99 2.60
N MET A 52 1.07 -1.35 3.25
CA MET A 52 2.26 -2.05 3.76
C MET A 52 1.90 -3.08 4.84
N GLU A 53 1.06 -2.71 5.82
CA GLU A 53 0.56 -3.64 6.85
C GLU A 53 -0.13 -4.87 6.21
N PHE A 54 -0.89 -4.67 5.14
CA PHE A 54 -1.55 -5.75 4.41
C PHE A 54 -0.53 -6.66 3.71
N MET A 55 0.44 -6.08 2.99
CA MET A 55 1.47 -6.84 2.29
C MET A 55 2.34 -7.64 3.25
N GLU A 56 2.74 -7.06 4.38
CA GLU A 56 3.53 -7.76 5.40
C GLU A 56 2.86 -9.06 5.87
N LYS A 57 1.53 -9.03 6.08
CA LYS A 57 0.73 -10.22 6.44
C LYS A 57 0.64 -11.24 5.32
N PHE A 58 0.56 -10.79 4.07
CA PHE A 58 0.43 -11.66 2.90
C PHE A 58 1.76 -12.32 2.49
N PHE A 59 2.90 -11.65 2.67
CA PHE A 59 4.21 -12.26 2.50
C PHE A 59 4.43 -13.40 3.50
N ALA A 60 3.98 -13.24 4.74
CA ALA A 60 4.02 -14.31 5.74
C ALA A 60 3.17 -15.52 5.33
N SER A 61 2.04 -15.31 4.65
CA SER A 61 1.14 -16.39 4.20
C SER A 61 1.52 -17.01 2.85
N LYS A 62 2.64 -16.59 2.23
CA LYS A 62 3.11 -17.05 0.90
C LYS A 62 2.07 -16.91 -0.22
N THR A 63 1.12 -15.99 -0.06
CA THR A 63 0.06 -15.79 -1.06
C THR A 63 0.57 -14.83 -2.15
N PRO A 64 0.41 -15.17 -3.44
CA PRO A 64 0.87 -14.30 -4.52
C PRO A 64 0.09 -12.98 -4.52
N LEU A 65 0.84 -11.87 -4.62
CA LEU A 65 0.28 -10.54 -4.85
C LEU A 65 0.23 -10.28 -6.35
N SER A 66 -0.86 -9.67 -6.82
CA SER A 66 -0.97 -9.22 -8.22
C SER A 66 -0.16 -7.95 -8.44
N ASP A 67 0.41 -7.82 -9.63
CA ASP A 67 1.17 -6.65 -10.07
C ASP A 67 2.36 -6.30 -9.17
N ILE A 68 3.03 -7.30 -8.58
CA ILE A 68 4.17 -7.06 -7.67
C ILE A 68 5.34 -6.36 -8.38
N GLU A 69 5.49 -6.59 -9.68
CA GLU A 69 6.51 -6.02 -10.55
C GLU A 69 6.40 -4.50 -10.73
N ILE A 70 5.26 -3.90 -10.40
CA ILE A 70 5.08 -2.44 -10.49
C ILE A 70 5.59 -1.72 -9.24
N LEU A 71 5.90 -2.45 -8.16
CA LEU A 71 6.42 -1.85 -6.93
C LEU A 71 7.89 -1.50 -7.11
N ASP A 72 8.25 -0.33 -6.57
CA ASP A 72 9.64 0.05 -6.48
C ASP A 72 10.43 -0.95 -5.62
N LYS A 73 11.67 -1.25 -6.05
CA LYS A 73 12.55 -2.21 -5.38
C LYS A 73 12.77 -1.84 -3.90
N ASP A 74 12.90 -0.56 -3.59
CA ASP A 74 13.12 -0.11 -2.21
C ASP A 74 11.91 -0.38 -1.31
N ILE A 75 10.70 -0.33 -1.88
CA ILE A 75 9.47 -0.67 -1.16
C ILE A 75 9.43 -2.17 -0.90
N LEU A 76 9.74 -2.99 -1.91
CA LEU A 76 9.79 -4.44 -1.77
C LEU A 76 10.82 -4.86 -0.71
N VAL A 77 12.02 -4.28 -0.74
CA VAL A 77 13.05 -4.52 0.27
C VAL A 77 12.54 -4.19 1.67
N LYS A 78 11.88 -3.03 1.85
CA LYS A 78 11.31 -2.64 3.15
C LYS A 78 10.24 -3.62 3.64
N ILE A 79 9.34 -4.05 2.76
CA ILE A 79 8.29 -5.01 3.14
C ILE A 79 8.90 -6.34 3.57
N VAL A 80 9.86 -6.86 2.79
CA VAL A 80 10.54 -8.13 3.10
C VAL A 80 11.34 -8.03 4.40
N GLN A 81 12.09 -6.95 4.60
CA GLN A 81 12.83 -6.70 5.84
C GLN A 81 11.89 -6.66 7.05
N ASN A 82 10.78 -5.92 6.96
CA ASN A 82 9.81 -5.83 8.05
C ASN A 82 9.14 -7.18 8.35
N SER A 83 8.81 -7.96 7.32
CA SER A 83 8.24 -9.31 7.49
C SER A 83 9.22 -10.27 8.14
N ILE A 84 10.52 -10.20 7.82
CA ILE A 84 11.55 -11.05 8.43
C ILE A 84 11.77 -10.66 9.90
N CYS A 85 11.95 -9.37 10.19
CA CYS A 85 12.23 -8.91 11.56
C CYS A 85 11.13 -9.27 12.55
N LYS A 86 9.85 -9.22 12.13
CA LYS A 86 8.72 -9.58 13.00
C LYS A 86 8.63 -11.08 13.32
N ASN A 87 9.18 -11.95 12.46
CA ASN A 87 9.20 -13.40 12.71
C ASN A 87 10.33 -13.80 13.69
N VAL A 88 11.37 -12.98 13.85
CA VAL A 88 12.47 -13.25 14.79
C VAL A 88 12.10 -12.91 16.23
N GLU A 89 11.12 -12.02 16.45
CA GLU A 89 10.65 -11.65 17.80
C GLU A 89 9.63 -12.65 18.40
N THR A 90 9.28 -13.72 17.67
CA THR A 90 8.27 -14.71 18.08
C THR A 90 8.82 -16.12 18.28
N GLU A 91 10.15 -16.31 18.24
CA GLU A 91 10.83 -17.57 18.60
C GLU A 91 11.49 -17.51 19.99
#